data_AF-A0A4Y3KHU6-F1
#
_entry.id   AF-A0A4Y3KHU6-F1
#
_cell.length_a   1.000
_cell.length_b   1.000
_cell.length_c   1.000
_cell.angle_alpha   90.00
_cell.angle_beta   90.00
_cell.angle_gamma   90.00
#
_symmetry.space_group_name_H-M   'P 1'
#
loop_
_entity.id
_entity.type
_entity.pdbx_description
1 polymer ?
#
loop_
_entity_poly.entity_id
_entity_poly.type
_entity_poly.pdbx_seq_one_letter_code
_entity_poly.pdbx_strand_id
1 'polypeptide(L)' 'MTTDLEEMGPVDYLVVQFPQNRLDGTAFPLLVDLVEQGIIRVLDLGFVRKSRALAA' A
#
# COMPACT_ATOMS: atom_id res chain seq x y z
N MET A 1 -14.50 -26.02 -10.30
CA MET A 1 -13.37 -25.28 -10.90
C MET A 1 -13.48 -23.88 -10.34
N THR A 2 -12.87 -23.68 -9.18
CA THR A 2 -12.94 -22.46 -8.38
C THR A 2 -11.50 -22.18 -7.96
N THR A 3 -10.62 -21.98 -8.94
CA THR A 3 -9.16 -22.13 -8.76
C THR A 3 -8.46 -20.96 -9.41
N ASP A 4 -8.76 -19.75 -8.93
CA ASP A 4 -8.00 -18.55 -9.29
C ASP A 4 -7.88 -17.60 -8.09
N LEU A 5 -8.90 -17.54 -7.20
CA LEU A 5 -8.89 -16.65 -6.02
C LEU A 5 -8.45 -17.32 -4.71
N GLU A 6 -8.50 -18.66 -4.62
CA GLU A 6 -8.03 -19.41 -3.44
C GLU A 6 -6.49 -19.57 -3.41
N GLU A 7 -5.82 -19.23 -4.52
CA GLU A 7 -4.37 -19.40 -4.74
C GLU A 7 -3.64 -18.04 -4.85
N MET A 8 -4.30 -16.94 -4.49
CA MET A 8 -3.58 -15.68 -4.30
C MET A 8 -2.76 -15.82 -3.01
N GLY A 9 -1.43 -15.93 -3.17
CA GLY A 9 -0.49 -15.80 -2.06
C GLY A 9 -0.72 -14.49 -1.29
N PRO A 10 -0.11 -14.31 -0.11
CA PRO A 10 -0.55 -13.39 0.95
C PRO A 10 -0.52 -11.87 0.64
N VAL A 11 -0.39 -11.44 -0.62
CA VAL A 11 -0.35 -10.01 -0.96
C VAL A 11 -1.22 -9.71 -2.16
N ASP A 12 -2.44 -9.31 -1.85
CA ASP A 12 -3.27 -8.50 -2.73
C ASP A 12 -2.95 -7.02 -2.52
N TYR A 13 -2.79 -6.32 -3.63
CA TYR A 13 -2.39 -4.93 -3.73
C TYR A 13 -3.15 -4.00 -2.75
N LEU A 14 -2.41 -3.32 -1.85
CA LEU A 14 -2.97 -2.39 -0.87
C LEU A 14 -2.79 -0.93 -1.33
N VAL A 15 -3.90 -0.24 -1.60
CA VAL A 15 -3.89 1.21 -1.88
C VAL A 15 -4.31 1.97 -0.63
N VAL A 16 -3.38 2.73 -0.05
CA VAL A 16 -3.66 3.61 1.10
C VAL A 16 -3.83 5.05 0.60
N GLN A 17 -5.04 5.59 0.74
CA GLN A 17 -5.29 7.01 0.50
C GLN A 17 -5.07 7.80 1.79
N PHE A 18 -4.19 8.80 1.73
CA PHE A 18 -4.00 9.75 2.82
C PHE A 18 -4.94 10.95 2.66
N PRO A 19 -5.92 11.16 3.56
CA PRO A 19 -6.71 12.39 3.55
C PRO A 19 -5.77 13.59 3.73
N GLN A 20 -6.04 14.68 3.00
CA GLN A 20 -5.24 15.92 3.05
C GLN A 20 -3.80 15.81 2.54
N ASN A 21 -3.43 14.69 1.89
CA ASN A 21 -2.12 14.50 1.27
C ASN A 21 -0.94 14.62 2.28
N ARG A 22 -1.20 14.33 3.56
CA ARG A 22 -0.16 14.28 4.61
C ARG A 22 0.26 12.84 4.86
N LEU A 23 1.45 12.51 4.39
CA LEU A 23 2.24 11.39 4.88
C LEU A 23 3.09 11.92 6.04
N ASP A 24 2.63 11.79 7.27
CA ASP A 24 3.37 12.18 8.47
C ASP A 24 4.27 11.04 9.00
N GLY A 25 4.31 9.91 8.30
CA GLY A 25 5.12 8.74 8.63
C GLY A 25 4.52 7.85 9.71
N THR A 26 3.38 8.21 10.32
CA THR A 26 2.78 7.45 11.43
C THR A 26 2.14 6.13 11.01
N ALA A 27 1.73 6.01 9.75
CA ALA A 27 1.13 4.79 9.20
C ALA A 27 2.17 3.70 8.85
N PHE A 28 3.42 4.10 8.62
CA PHE A 28 4.48 3.18 8.19
C PHE A 28 4.87 2.15 9.25
N PRO A 29 5.00 2.52 10.55
CA PRO A 29 5.22 1.57 11.64
C PRO A 29 4.20 0.43 11.68
N LEU A 30 2.92 0.69 11.40
CA LEU A 30 1.89 -0.35 11.39
C LEU A 30 2.13 -1.40 10.30
N LEU A 31 2.67 -0.99 9.14
CA LEU A 31 3.05 -1.94 8.08
C LEU A 31 4.29 -2.75 8.48
N VAL A 32 5.24 -2.13 9.19
CA VAL A 32 6.43 -2.80 9.72
C VAL A 32 6.03 -3.88 10.73
N ASP A 33 5.12 -3.57 11.65
CA ASP A 33 4.63 -4.54 12.64
C ASP A 33 4.04 -5.79 11.96
N LEU A 34 3.27 -5.63 10.88
CA LEU A 34 2.70 -6.74 10.12
C LEU A 34 3.75 -7.57 9.37
N VAL A 35 4.83 -6.93 8.91
CA VAL A 35 5.98 -7.61 8.29
C VAL A 35 6.75 -8.41 9.33
N GLU A 36 7.00 -7.82 10.51
CA GLU A 36 7.70 -8.48 11.61
C GLU A 36 6.93 -9.69 12.14
N GLN A 37 5.60 -9.61 12.17
CA GLN A 37 4.72 -10.74 12.51
C GLN A 37 4.64 -11.81 11.41
N GLY A 38 5.24 -11.56 10.24
CA GLY A 38 5.21 -12.49 9.10
C GLY A 38 3.85 -12.59 8.41
N ILE A 39 2.95 -11.63 8.65
CA ILE A 39 1.60 -11.61 8.10
C ILE A 39 1.62 -11.14 6.63
N ILE A 40 2.44 -10.12 6.34
CA ILE A 40 2.57 -9.56 5.00
C ILE A 40 4.05 -9.54 4.55
N ARG A 41 4.27 -9.51 3.23
CA ARG A 41 5.58 -9.26 2.61
C ARG A 41 5.48 -8.06 1.68
N VAL A 42 6.30 -7.03 1.90
CA VAL A 42 6.36 -5.89 0.99
C VAL A 42 7.29 -6.23 -0.18
N LEU A 43 6.78 -6.15 -1.41
CA LEU A 43 7.57 -6.35 -2.64
C LEU A 43 8.09 -5.02 -3.21
N ASP A 44 7.24 -3.99 -3.26
CA ASP A 44 7.57 -2.65 -3.75
C ASP A 44 6.60 -1.60 -3.15
N LEU A 45 7.03 -0.34 -3.09
CA LEU A 45 6.23 0.79 -2.58
C LEU A 45 6.33 1.99 -3.52
N GLY A 46 5.17 2.43 -4.03
CA GLY A 46 5.06 3.60 -4.89
C GLY A 46 4.26 4.72 -4.26
N PHE A 47 4.71 5.97 -4.42
CA PHE A 47 3.97 7.16 -4.00
C PHE A 47 3.43 7.90 -5.22
N VAL A 48 2.10 8.03 -5.30
CA VAL A 48 1.44 8.81 -6.36
C VAL A 48 0.98 10.15 -5.78
N ARG A 49 1.52 11.25 -6.33
CA ARG A 49 1.05 12.61 -6.03
C ARG A 49 0.41 13.20 -7.26
N LYS A 50 -0.81 13.72 -7.13
CA LYS A 50 -1.42 14.54 -8.19
C LYS A 50 -0.69 15.88 -8.26
N SER A 51 0.09 16.11 -9.32
CA SER A 51 0.56 17.45 -9.66
C SER A 51 -0.59 18.20 -10.35
N ARG A 52 -0.80 19.46 -9.96
CA ARG A 52 -1.68 20.36 -10.72
C ARG A 52 -0.78 21.05 -11.74
N ALA A 53 -0.91 20.72 -13.01
CA ALA A 53 -0.34 21.55 -14.06
C ALA A 53 -1.01 22.93 -13.96
N LEU A 54 -0.22 23.98 -13.72
CA LEU A 54 -0.72 25.33 -13.95
C LEU A 54 -0.99 25.45 -15.45
N ALA A 55 -2.23 25.79 -15.80
CA ALA A 55 -2.50 26.41 -17.08
C ALA A 55 -1.70 27.71 -17.12
N ALA A 56 -0.72 27.76 -18.01
CA ALA A 56 -0.11 29.01 -18.47
C ALA A 56 -1.02 29.66 -19.50
#